data_AF-A0A0N1LN08-F1
#
_entry.id   AF-A0A0N1LN08-F1
#
_cell.length_a   1.000
_cell.length_b   1.000
_cell.length_c   1.000
_cell.angle_alpha   90.00
_cell.angle_beta   90.00
_cell.angle_gamma   90.00
#
_symmetry.space_group_name_H-M   'P 1'
#
loop_
_entity.id
_entity.type
_entity.pdbx_description
1 polymer ?
#
loop_
_entity_poly.entity_id
_entity_poly.type
_entity_poly.pdbx_seq_one_letter_code
_entity_poly.pdbx_strand_id
1 'polypeptide(L)'
;MLVLEQHDINNFSRKGETQYLTDTQTHVLVYPVVGGYDNQALANILDAGLNRPRTVLIQSPFDLDVYVEATEAIEKFALAKHMFLSNFCQLLGATRVSVTQMDIVTNSNVQTLKANGGRLVASAEVSVERTADDSLCSQLNLVDEYAGGNPDVEAAEKLLRSTRLSGDPNMRSLLQARKAVGNSLIRRTLTVNLSTEANKNLKVIGRLNLPTATFGVEYAGENKQTKEYRLTLEVLFPGAPE
;
A
#
# COMPACT_ATOMS: atom_id res chain seq x y z
N MET A 1 1.00 -4.16 -15.18
CA MET A 1 1.97 -4.60 -16.20
C MET A 1 1.94 -6.12 -16.25
N LEU A 2 1.91 -6.70 -17.44
CA LEU A 2 1.94 -8.14 -17.67
C LEU A 2 3.30 -8.52 -18.23
N VAL A 3 4.00 -9.46 -17.60
CA VAL A 3 5.27 -9.98 -18.13
C VAL A 3 4.96 -11.21 -18.97
N LEU A 4 5.23 -11.18 -20.27
CA LEU A 4 4.80 -12.22 -21.21
C LEU A 4 5.91 -12.65 -22.16
N GLU A 5 5.95 -13.94 -22.47
CA GLU A 5 6.79 -14.44 -23.56
C GLU A 5 6.13 -14.14 -24.92
N GLN A 6 6.95 -14.06 -25.97
CA GLN A 6 6.45 -13.85 -27.34
C GLN A 6 5.45 -14.95 -27.77
N HIS A 7 5.66 -16.18 -27.31
CA HIS A 7 4.75 -17.30 -27.57
C HIS A 7 3.36 -17.07 -26.96
N ASP A 8 3.29 -16.57 -25.72
CA ASP A 8 2.04 -16.30 -25.03
C ASP A 8 1.28 -15.16 -25.73
N ILE A 9 1.97 -14.08 -26.10
CA ILE A 9 1.39 -12.97 -26.89
C ILE A 9 0.77 -13.48 -28.20
N ASN A 10 1.51 -14.29 -28.95
CA ASN A 10 1.04 -14.86 -30.21
C ASN A 10 -0.21 -15.75 -30.01
N ASN A 11 -0.24 -16.54 -28.94
CA ASN A 11 -1.37 -17.41 -28.63
C ASN A 11 -2.62 -16.62 -28.27
N PHE A 12 -2.49 -15.56 -27.48
CA PHE A 12 -3.61 -14.67 -27.13
C PHE A 12 -4.19 -13.97 -28.37
N SER A 13 -3.32 -13.46 -29.26
CA SER A 13 -3.77 -12.89 -30.54
C SER A 13 -4.52 -13.90 -31.40
N ARG A 14 -4.08 -15.16 -31.46
CA ARG A 14 -4.76 -16.22 -32.22
C ARG A 14 -6.12 -16.60 -31.64
N LYS A 15 -6.26 -16.59 -30.32
CA LYS A 15 -7.52 -16.91 -29.62
C LYS A 15 -8.51 -15.73 -29.57
N GLY A 16 -8.10 -14.54 -30.00
CA GLY A 16 -8.91 -13.32 -29.89
C GLY A 16 -8.98 -12.73 -28.48
N GLU A 17 -8.15 -13.22 -27.56
CA GLU A 17 -8.09 -12.77 -26.16
C GLU A 17 -7.16 -11.55 -26.04
N THR A 18 -7.40 -10.48 -26.79
CA THR A 18 -6.45 -9.36 -26.89
C THR A 18 -6.77 -8.17 -25.98
N GLN A 19 -7.90 -8.19 -25.27
CA GLN A 19 -8.38 -7.03 -24.51
C GLN A 19 -7.30 -6.45 -23.58
N TYR A 20 -6.65 -7.31 -22.79
CA TYR A 20 -5.59 -6.93 -21.86
C TYR A 20 -4.24 -6.61 -22.51
N LEU A 21 -4.04 -6.96 -23.79
CA LEU A 21 -2.85 -6.55 -24.56
C LEU A 21 -3.00 -5.11 -25.07
N THR A 22 -4.23 -4.65 -25.26
CA THR A 22 -4.57 -3.33 -25.83
C THR A 22 -5.16 -2.35 -24.81
N ASP A 23 -5.39 -2.79 -23.57
CA ASP A 23 -5.99 -1.97 -22.53
C ASP A 23 -5.06 -0.82 -22.12
N THR A 24 -5.58 0.40 -22.09
CA THR A 24 -4.80 1.62 -21.79
C THR A 24 -4.21 1.67 -20.39
N GLN A 25 -4.72 0.87 -19.45
CA GLN A 25 -4.23 0.75 -18.08
C GLN A 25 -3.23 -0.41 -17.94
N THR A 26 -2.93 -1.12 -19.03
CA THR A 26 -2.02 -2.26 -19.05
C THR A 26 -0.81 -1.97 -19.92
N HIS A 27 0.34 -2.44 -19.45
CA HIS A 27 1.58 -2.45 -20.21
C HIS A 27 2.08 -3.89 -20.30
N VAL A 28 2.54 -4.32 -21.47
CA VAL A 28 3.11 -5.65 -21.69
C VAL A 28 4.63 -5.55 -21.74
N LEU A 29 5.30 -6.20 -20.79
CA LEU A 29 6.75 -6.37 -20.81
C LEU A 29 7.08 -7.71 -21.46
N VAL A 30 7.74 -7.68 -22.62
CA VAL A 30 8.10 -8.89 -23.35
C VAL A 30 9.35 -9.53 -22.72
N TYR A 31 9.27 -10.83 -22.40
CA TYR A 31 10.38 -11.63 -21.90
C TYR A 31 11.01 -12.49 -23.02
N PRO A 32 12.35 -12.63 -23.07
CA PRO A 32 13.32 -11.89 -22.26
C PRO A 32 13.36 -10.41 -22.65
N VAL A 33 13.70 -9.54 -21.69
CA VAL A 33 13.83 -8.11 -21.96
C VAL A 33 15.13 -7.88 -22.73
N VAL A 34 15.03 -7.40 -23.98
CA VAL A 34 16.18 -7.16 -24.86
C VAL A 34 16.30 -5.65 -25.13
N GLY A 35 17.41 -5.01 -24.71
CA GLY A 35 17.66 -3.58 -24.93
C GLY A 35 18.29 -2.87 -23.72
N GLY A 36 18.63 -1.58 -23.89
CA GLY A 36 19.22 -0.72 -22.85
C GLY A 36 18.19 -0.08 -21.90
N TYR A 37 18.64 0.30 -20.70
CA TYR A 37 17.82 0.76 -19.57
C TYR A 37 17.62 2.28 -19.59
N ASP A 38 16.68 2.78 -20.38
CA ASP A 38 16.40 4.24 -20.40
C ASP A 38 15.33 4.68 -19.39
N ASN A 39 14.77 3.75 -18.59
CA ASN A 39 13.73 4.02 -17.61
C ASN A 39 14.04 3.37 -16.24
N GLN A 40 14.03 4.19 -15.18
CA GLN A 40 14.27 3.76 -13.80
C GLN A 40 13.30 2.68 -13.34
N ALA A 41 12.01 2.76 -13.69
CA ALA A 41 11.03 1.75 -13.35
C ALA A 41 11.39 0.37 -13.90
N LEU A 42 11.87 0.31 -15.14
CA LEU A 42 12.29 -0.94 -15.78
C LEU A 42 13.58 -1.47 -15.13
N ALA A 43 14.54 -0.60 -14.81
CA ALA A 43 15.74 -0.99 -14.07
C ALA A 43 15.36 -1.60 -12.71
N ASN A 44 14.48 -0.96 -11.94
CA ASN A 44 14.01 -1.47 -10.66
C ASN A 44 13.30 -2.83 -10.78
N ILE A 45 12.47 -3.03 -11.81
CA ILE A 45 11.81 -4.32 -12.08
C ILE A 45 12.84 -5.43 -12.32
N LEU A 46 13.88 -5.13 -13.09
CA LEU A 46 14.92 -6.09 -13.46
C LEU A 46 15.85 -6.41 -12.28
N ASP A 47 16.29 -5.38 -11.55
CA ASP A 47 17.14 -5.52 -10.36
C ASP A 47 16.43 -6.29 -9.24
N ALA A 48 15.13 -6.11 -9.09
CA ALA A 48 14.30 -6.85 -8.15
C ALA A 48 13.92 -8.27 -8.62
N GLY A 49 14.27 -8.65 -9.87
CA GLY A 49 13.94 -9.95 -10.43
C GLY A 49 12.44 -10.20 -10.62
N LEU A 50 11.67 -9.13 -10.84
CA LEU A 50 10.22 -9.15 -11.04
C LEU A 50 9.81 -9.45 -12.49
N ASN A 51 10.77 -9.51 -13.42
CA ASN A 51 10.58 -9.75 -14.84
C ASN A 51 10.36 -11.24 -15.19
N ARG A 52 9.69 -12.00 -14.34
CA ARG A 52 9.43 -13.42 -14.58
C ARG A 52 8.25 -13.57 -15.53
N PRO A 53 8.32 -14.47 -16.53
CA PRO A 53 7.18 -14.77 -17.38
C PRO A 53 5.92 -15.06 -16.58
N ARG A 54 4.78 -14.57 -17.10
CA ARG A 54 3.43 -14.81 -16.57
C ARG A 54 3.16 -14.17 -15.21
N THR A 55 4.01 -13.25 -14.77
CA THR A 55 3.77 -12.44 -13.58
C THR A 55 2.94 -11.20 -13.92
N VAL A 56 2.02 -10.84 -13.00
CA VAL A 56 1.27 -9.59 -13.05
C VAL A 56 1.87 -8.63 -12.03
N LEU A 57 2.38 -7.49 -12.52
CA LEU A 57 2.95 -6.44 -11.68
C LEU A 57 2.01 -5.24 -11.56
N ILE A 58 1.90 -4.70 -10.36
CA ILE A 58 1.14 -3.49 -10.05
C ILE A 58 2.10 -2.36 -9.74
N GLN A 59 1.90 -1.22 -10.40
CA GLN A 59 2.63 0.00 -10.08
C GLN A 59 2.19 0.54 -8.72
N SER A 60 3.15 0.98 -7.91
CA SER A 60 2.85 1.63 -6.64
C SER A 60 2.02 2.89 -6.86
N PRO A 61 0.96 3.11 -6.06
CA PRO A 61 0.19 4.35 -6.13
C PRO A 61 1.00 5.55 -5.59
N PHE A 62 2.08 5.28 -4.84
CA PHE A 62 2.89 6.29 -4.16
C PHE A 62 4.19 6.61 -4.91
N ASP A 63 4.68 5.71 -5.76
CA ASP A 63 5.93 5.86 -6.50
C ASP A 63 5.79 5.22 -7.89
N LEU A 64 6.05 5.99 -8.95
CA LEU A 64 5.91 5.52 -10.32
C LEU A 64 6.99 4.51 -10.73
N ASP A 65 8.14 4.54 -10.07
CA ASP A 65 9.28 3.69 -10.43
C ASP A 65 9.26 2.37 -9.66
N VAL A 66 8.25 2.15 -8.81
CA VAL A 66 8.10 0.94 -7.99
C VAL A 66 6.96 0.10 -8.52
N TYR A 67 7.27 -1.18 -8.74
CA TYR A 67 6.31 -2.22 -9.08
C TYR A 67 6.44 -3.37 -8.09
N VAL A 68 5.33 -4.06 -7.83
CA VAL A 68 5.28 -5.26 -6.99
C VAL A 68 4.40 -6.31 -7.66
N GLU A 69 4.57 -7.58 -7.33
CA GLU A 69 3.65 -8.63 -7.78
C GLU A 69 2.23 -8.35 -7.25
N ALA A 70 1.21 -8.61 -8.07
CA ALA A 70 -0.18 -8.29 -7.70
C ALA A 70 -0.59 -8.97 -6.38
N THR A 71 -0.12 -10.21 -6.18
CA THR A 71 -0.32 -11.05 -5.00
C THR A 71 0.22 -10.43 -3.71
N GLU A 72 1.23 -9.58 -3.79
CA GLU A 72 1.84 -8.90 -2.64
C GLU A 72 1.39 -7.44 -2.50
N ALA A 73 0.66 -6.92 -3.49
CA ALA A 73 0.46 -5.49 -3.65
C ALA A 73 -0.29 -4.83 -2.48
N ILE A 74 -1.30 -5.51 -1.92
CA ILE A 74 -2.06 -4.97 -0.78
C ILE A 74 -1.13 -4.75 0.42
N GLU A 75 -0.34 -5.77 0.76
CA GLU A 75 0.53 -5.73 1.95
C GLU A 75 1.65 -4.70 1.77
N LYS A 76 2.35 -4.75 0.62
CA LYS A 76 3.46 -3.84 0.33
C LYS A 76 3.02 -2.38 0.31
N PHE A 77 1.87 -2.09 -0.31
CA PHE A 77 1.37 -0.72 -0.36
C PHE A 77 0.79 -0.26 0.98
N ALA A 78 0.16 -1.15 1.75
CA ALA A 78 -0.29 -0.83 3.09
C ALA A 78 0.88 -0.43 4.01
N LEU A 79 1.96 -1.21 3.97
CA LEU A 79 3.19 -0.91 4.70
C LEU A 79 3.81 0.41 4.25
N ALA A 80 3.96 0.62 2.93
CA ALA A 80 4.51 1.87 2.39
C ALA A 80 3.71 3.10 2.84
N LYS A 81 2.37 3.04 2.78
CA LYS A 81 1.50 4.13 3.24
C LYS A 81 1.67 4.39 4.73
N HIS A 82 1.80 3.35 5.54
CA HIS A 82 2.07 3.49 6.97
C HIS A 82 3.43 4.16 7.24
N MET A 83 4.48 3.78 6.52
CA MET A 83 5.80 4.42 6.64
C MET A 83 5.74 5.90 6.26
N PHE A 84 5.05 6.24 5.16
CA PHE A 84 4.86 7.64 4.77
C PHE A 84 4.04 8.43 5.79
N LEU A 85 3.03 7.83 6.42
CA LEU A 85 2.29 8.45 7.51
C LEU A 85 3.20 8.75 8.70
N SER A 86 4.04 7.80 9.10
CA SER A 86 4.94 8.00 10.24
C SER A 86 5.96 9.11 9.97
N ASN A 87 6.62 9.07 8.81
CA ASN A 87 7.55 10.12 8.36
C ASN A 87 6.87 11.49 8.26
N PHE A 88 5.63 11.51 7.76
CA PHE A 88 4.84 12.74 7.71
C PHE A 88 4.56 13.30 9.10
N CYS A 89 4.17 12.46 10.06
CA CYS A 89 3.97 12.87 11.45
C CYS A 89 5.28 13.37 12.11
N GLN A 90 6.41 12.72 11.82
CA GLN A 90 7.73 13.18 12.25
C GLN A 90 8.02 14.60 11.75
N LEU A 91 7.80 14.88 10.45
CA LEU A 91 7.98 16.22 9.87
C LEU A 91 7.05 17.26 10.51
N LEU A 92 5.86 16.86 10.96
CA LEU A 92 4.96 17.72 11.71
C LEU A 92 5.38 17.95 13.18
N GLY A 93 6.53 17.40 13.57
CA GLY A 93 7.11 17.54 14.90
C GLY A 93 6.47 16.63 15.93
N ALA A 94 5.88 15.49 15.54
CA ALA A 94 5.36 14.51 16.49
C ALA A 94 6.45 14.04 17.45
N THR A 95 6.08 13.75 18.69
CA THR A 95 6.93 13.07 19.69
C THR A 95 6.70 11.57 19.67
N ARG A 96 5.49 11.13 19.32
CA ARG A 96 5.13 9.72 19.25
C ARG A 96 4.08 9.46 18.20
N VAL A 97 4.25 8.37 17.45
CA VAL A 97 3.25 7.78 16.57
C VAL A 97 3.10 6.33 16.99
N SER A 98 1.90 5.92 17.38
CA SER A 98 1.65 4.54 17.80
C SER A 98 0.35 4.01 17.26
N VAL A 99 0.37 2.76 16.83
CA VAL A 99 -0.83 2.01 16.47
C VAL A 99 -1.57 1.59 17.73
N THR A 100 -2.85 1.92 17.83
CA THR A 100 -3.72 1.53 18.95
C THR A 100 -4.69 0.42 18.58
N GLN A 101 -5.07 0.35 17.31
CA GLN A 101 -5.97 -0.67 16.79
C GLN A 101 -5.74 -0.91 15.30
N MET A 102 -5.97 -2.14 14.86
CA MET A 102 -6.07 -2.52 13.46
C MET A 102 -7.37 -3.29 13.23
N ASP A 103 -8.11 -2.91 12.19
CA ASP A 103 -9.25 -3.67 11.70
C ASP A 103 -8.92 -4.28 10.33
N ILE A 104 -9.07 -5.59 10.22
CA ILE A 104 -9.03 -6.33 8.98
C ILE A 104 -10.48 -6.57 8.57
N VAL A 105 -10.93 -5.85 7.55
CA VAL A 105 -12.30 -5.90 7.05
C VAL A 105 -12.33 -6.77 5.80
N THR A 106 -13.15 -7.80 5.82
CA THR A 106 -13.48 -8.61 4.65
C THR A 106 -14.98 -8.47 4.35
N ASN A 107 -15.45 -9.05 3.25
CA ASN A 107 -16.86 -8.97 2.85
C ASN A 107 -17.84 -9.52 3.92
N SER A 108 -17.39 -10.46 4.77
CA SER A 108 -18.24 -11.19 5.71
C SER A 108 -17.83 -11.02 7.18
N ASN A 109 -16.67 -10.41 7.46
CA ASN A 109 -16.13 -10.34 8.80
C ASN A 109 -15.29 -9.08 9.02
N VAL A 110 -15.30 -8.58 10.25
CA VAL A 110 -14.37 -7.55 10.74
C VAL A 110 -13.58 -8.17 11.89
N GLN A 111 -12.28 -8.36 11.68
CA GLN A 111 -11.37 -8.77 12.74
C GLN A 111 -10.68 -7.54 13.31
N THR A 112 -10.89 -7.29 14.60
CA THR A 112 -10.27 -6.18 15.32
C THR A 112 -9.13 -6.69 16.19
N LEU A 113 -7.96 -6.06 16.04
CA LEU A 113 -6.76 -6.27 16.84
C LEU A 113 -6.48 -4.98 17.61
N LYS A 114 -6.30 -5.06 18.93
CA LYS A 114 -6.00 -3.89 19.77
C LYS A 114 -4.60 -3.98 20.34
N ALA A 115 -3.93 -2.85 20.45
CA ALA A 115 -2.62 -2.78 21.05
C ALA A 115 -2.75 -2.89 22.58
N ASN A 116 -2.14 -3.93 23.16
CA ASN A 116 -1.98 -4.07 24.61
C ASN A 116 -0.49 -4.30 24.91
N GLY A 117 0.12 -3.40 25.69
CA GLY A 117 1.56 -3.45 25.98
C GLY A 117 2.46 -3.38 24.73
N GLY A 118 2.04 -2.67 23.69
CA GLY A 118 2.80 -2.53 22.44
C GLY A 118 2.72 -3.73 21.49
N ARG A 119 1.80 -4.69 21.71
CA ARG A 119 1.50 -5.77 20.76
C ARG A 119 0.02 -5.75 20.37
N LEU A 120 -0.26 -5.95 19.08
CA LEU A 120 -1.61 -6.16 18.57
C LEU A 120 -2.09 -7.56 18.99
N VAL A 121 -3.17 -7.63 19.77
CA VAL A 121 -3.81 -8.87 20.22
C VAL A 121 -5.26 -8.88 19.76
N ALA A 122 -5.73 -10.03 19.27
CA ALA A 122 -7.13 -10.21 18.89
C ALA A 122 -8.05 -10.13 20.11
N SER A 123 -9.14 -9.36 20.01
CA SER A 123 -10.05 -9.12 21.14
C SER A 123 -11.10 -10.21 21.40
N ALA A 124 -11.06 -11.36 20.70
CA ALA A 124 -12.00 -12.48 20.89
C ALA A 124 -11.47 -13.82 20.32
N GLU A 125 -11.98 -14.96 20.83
CA GLU A 125 -11.78 -16.32 20.30
C GLU A 125 -12.29 -16.43 18.85
N VAL A 126 -11.47 -16.01 17.91
CA VAL A 126 -11.62 -16.36 16.50
C VAL A 126 -10.42 -17.24 16.19
N SER A 127 -10.68 -18.47 15.74
CA SER A 127 -9.64 -19.40 15.28
C SER A 127 -8.85 -18.73 14.15
N VAL A 128 -7.69 -18.18 14.50
CA VAL A 128 -6.80 -17.50 13.56
C VAL A 128 -6.17 -18.57 12.67
N GLU A 129 -6.55 -18.60 11.39
CA GLU A 129 -5.68 -19.16 10.36
C GLU A 129 -4.41 -18.30 10.37
N ARG A 130 -3.35 -18.85 10.98
CA ARG A 130 -2.01 -18.24 11.04
C ARG A 130 -1.40 -18.16 9.64
N THR A 131 -1.76 -17.15 8.87
CA THR A 131 -1.21 -16.90 7.53
C THR A 131 -1.22 -15.41 7.23
N ALA A 132 -0.17 -14.93 6.54
CA ALA A 132 0.02 -13.60 5.91
C ALA A 132 -0.30 -12.35 6.75
N ASP A 133 -1.51 -12.26 7.29
CA ASP A 133 -2.03 -11.20 8.16
C ASP A 133 -1.20 -11.02 9.42
N ASP A 134 -0.80 -12.12 10.06
CA ASP A 134 0.06 -12.04 11.25
C ASP A 134 1.40 -11.35 10.93
N SER A 135 1.96 -11.59 9.73
CA SER A 135 3.19 -10.96 9.28
C SER A 135 2.99 -9.47 9.03
N LEU A 136 1.96 -9.10 8.26
CA LEU A 136 1.65 -7.69 8.01
C LEU A 136 1.31 -6.95 9.32
N CYS A 137 0.52 -7.57 10.20
CA CYS A 137 0.19 -7.01 11.51
C CYS A 137 1.43 -6.76 12.36
N SER A 138 2.39 -7.68 12.34
CA SER A 138 3.65 -7.50 13.05
C SER A 138 4.48 -6.34 12.49
N GLN A 139 4.48 -6.16 11.16
CA GLN A 139 5.21 -5.08 10.49
C GLN A 139 4.54 -3.71 10.66
N LEU A 140 3.22 -3.68 10.80
CA LEU A 140 2.44 -2.45 11.00
C LEU A 140 2.34 -2.05 12.48
N ASN A 141 2.67 -2.94 13.42
CA ASN A 141 2.66 -2.62 14.84
C ASN A 141 3.94 -1.87 15.23
N LEU A 142 4.03 -0.62 14.78
CA LEU A 142 5.15 0.28 15.05
C LEU A 142 4.78 1.31 16.11
N VAL A 143 5.75 1.58 16.97
CA VAL A 143 5.75 2.69 17.90
C VAL A 143 7.00 3.49 17.58
N ASP A 144 6.82 4.63 16.95
CA ASP A 144 7.89 5.54 16.63
C ASP A 144 7.93 6.64 17.69
N GLU A 145 9.10 6.85 18.28
CA GLU A 145 9.37 7.91 19.25
C GLU A 145 10.42 8.86 18.68
N TYR A 146 10.15 10.15 18.83
CA TYR A 146 10.98 11.22 18.31
C TYR A 146 11.24 12.25 19.39
N ALA A 147 12.32 13.03 19.24
CA ALA A 147 12.58 14.17 20.11
C ALA A 147 11.46 15.23 20.09
N GLY A 148 10.60 15.21 19.06
CA GLY A 148 9.62 16.25 18.80
C GLY A 148 10.26 17.54 18.29
N GLY A 149 9.43 18.51 17.92
CA GLY A 149 9.93 19.81 17.49
C GLY A 149 8.90 20.71 16.85
N ASN A 150 9.38 21.82 16.29
CA ASN A 150 8.56 22.69 15.46
C ASN A 150 8.23 21.95 14.15
N PRO A 151 6.98 22.07 13.66
CA PRO A 151 6.58 21.42 12.41
C PRO A 151 7.33 22.01 11.22
N ASP A 152 7.98 21.15 10.42
CA ASP A 152 8.47 21.47 9.08
C ASP A 152 7.36 21.24 8.06
N VAL A 153 6.52 22.27 7.93
CA VAL A 153 5.33 22.27 7.09
C VAL A 153 5.69 22.12 5.59
N GLU A 154 6.80 22.72 5.15
CA GLU A 154 7.21 22.70 3.75
C GLU A 154 7.70 21.31 3.34
N ALA A 155 8.54 20.69 4.16
CA ALA A 155 8.98 19.32 3.95
C ALA A 155 7.79 18.34 3.99
N ALA A 156 6.86 18.52 4.92
CA ALA A 156 5.66 17.70 5.03
C ALA A 156 4.78 17.80 3.76
N GLU A 157 4.57 19.00 3.23
CA GLU A 157 3.88 19.18 1.95
C GLU A 157 4.60 18.53 0.78
N LYS A 158 5.93 18.70 0.71
CA LYS A 158 6.75 18.11 -0.34
C LYS A 158 6.63 16.58 -0.32
N LEU A 159 6.69 15.97 0.86
CA LEU A 159 6.51 14.53 1.04
C LEU A 159 5.13 14.06 0.53
N LEU A 160 4.04 14.77 0.89
CA LEU A 160 2.70 14.40 0.42
C LEU A 160 2.55 14.55 -1.10
N ARG A 161 3.27 15.47 -1.73
CA ARG A 161 3.25 15.64 -3.19
C ARG A 161 4.04 14.54 -3.87
N SER A 162 5.26 14.27 -3.41
CA SER A 162 6.13 13.24 -4.00
C SER A 162 5.55 11.84 -3.86
N THR A 163 4.86 11.55 -2.75
CA THR A 163 4.22 10.25 -2.49
C THR A 163 2.76 10.19 -2.94
N ARG A 164 2.25 11.25 -3.59
CA ARG A 164 0.86 11.37 -4.09
C ARG A 164 -0.22 11.24 -3.01
N LEU A 165 0.13 11.40 -1.74
CA LEU A 165 -0.79 11.39 -0.59
C LEU A 165 -1.44 12.76 -0.31
N SER A 166 -1.21 13.76 -1.16
CA SER A 166 -1.79 15.11 -1.02
C SER A 166 -3.33 15.15 -1.01
N GLY A 167 -3.97 14.14 -1.62
CA GLY A 167 -5.42 13.96 -1.62
C GLY A 167 -5.98 13.23 -0.41
N ASP A 168 -5.13 12.70 0.49
CA ASP A 168 -5.58 11.96 1.66
C ASP A 168 -6.15 12.94 2.72
N PRO A 169 -7.43 12.80 3.12
CA PRO A 169 -8.09 13.75 4.01
C PRO A 169 -7.50 13.76 5.42
N ASN A 170 -7.00 12.62 5.91
CA ASN A 170 -6.41 12.52 7.25
C ASN A 170 -5.08 13.27 7.30
N MET A 171 -4.22 13.05 6.30
CA MET A 171 -2.94 13.75 6.16
C MET A 171 -3.15 15.25 6.01
N ARG A 172 -4.08 15.66 5.14
CA ARG A 172 -4.38 17.07 4.90
C ARG A 172 -4.93 17.76 6.15
N SER A 173 -5.83 17.10 6.89
CA SER A 173 -6.38 17.63 8.14
C SER A 173 -5.31 17.80 9.22
N LEU A 174 -4.39 16.83 9.35
CA LEU A 174 -3.24 16.93 10.27
C LEU A 174 -2.31 18.08 9.91
N LEU A 175 -1.94 18.21 8.63
CA LEU A 175 -1.09 19.31 8.15
C LEU A 175 -1.70 20.67 8.51
N GLN A 176 -2.98 20.87 8.21
CA GLN A 176 -3.67 22.15 8.51
C GLN A 176 -3.73 22.43 10.01
N ALA A 177 -3.98 21.41 10.83
CA ALA A 177 -4.01 21.55 12.28
C ALA A 177 -2.64 21.93 12.87
N ARG A 178 -1.53 21.47 12.26
CA ARG A 178 -0.15 21.80 12.70
C ARG A 178 0.38 23.11 12.11
N LYS A 179 -0.22 23.62 11.03
CA LYS A 179 0.04 24.96 10.50
C LYS A 179 -0.51 26.10 11.39
N ALA A 180 -1.53 25.82 12.21
CA ALA A 180 -2.19 26.84 13.02
C ALA A 180 -1.24 27.42 14.08
N VAL A 181 -1.11 28.75 14.11
CA VAL A 181 -0.31 29.48 15.10
C VAL A 181 -1.14 29.74 16.35
N GLY A 182 -0.61 29.41 17.53
CA GLY A 182 -1.20 29.77 18.84
C GLY A 182 -2.15 28.75 19.47
N ASN A 183 -2.69 27.80 18.70
CA ASN A 183 -3.45 26.66 19.23
C ASN A 183 -3.09 25.39 18.48
N SER A 184 -1.85 24.94 18.69
CA SER A 184 -1.29 23.82 17.96
C SER A 184 -1.84 22.50 18.49
N LEU A 185 -2.22 21.61 17.59
CA LEU A 185 -2.66 20.26 17.93
C LEU A 185 -1.58 19.53 18.75
N ILE A 186 -1.94 19.03 19.93
CA ILE A 186 -1.04 18.27 20.82
C ILE A 186 -1.26 16.75 20.74
N ARG A 187 -2.49 16.29 20.43
CA ARG A 187 -2.85 14.88 20.33
C ARG A 187 -3.92 14.66 19.27
N ARG A 188 -3.84 13.57 18.53
CA ARG A 188 -4.92 13.10 17.66
C ARG A 188 -4.94 11.59 17.54
N THR A 189 -6.14 11.03 17.66
CA THR A 189 -6.44 9.67 17.21
C THR A 189 -7.08 9.74 15.83
N LEU A 190 -6.61 8.93 14.89
CA LEU A 190 -7.15 8.89 13.53
C LEU A 190 -7.11 7.48 12.97
N THR A 191 -8.11 7.14 12.14
CA THR A 191 -8.18 5.87 11.43
C THR A 191 -7.93 6.09 9.95
N VAL A 192 -6.92 5.41 9.40
CA VAL A 192 -6.55 5.43 7.97
C VAL A 192 -6.84 4.08 7.34
N ASN A 193 -7.35 4.10 6.11
CA ASN A 193 -7.39 2.89 5.29
C ASN A 193 -6.09 2.79 4.49
N LEU A 194 -5.34 1.73 4.74
CA LEU A 194 -4.03 1.47 4.14
C LEU A 194 -4.11 0.77 2.77
N SER A 195 -5.27 0.19 2.46
CA SER A 195 -5.47 -0.69 1.31
C SER A 195 -6.30 -0.09 0.19
N THR A 196 -6.89 1.10 0.39
CA THR A 196 -7.77 1.74 -0.60
C THR A 196 -7.13 1.85 -1.97
N GLU A 197 -5.88 2.32 -2.02
CA GLU A 197 -5.15 2.53 -3.26
C GLU A 197 -4.77 1.20 -3.94
N ALA A 198 -4.34 0.21 -3.16
CA ALA A 198 -4.07 -1.15 -3.66
C ALA A 198 -5.32 -1.80 -4.26
N ASN A 199 -6.45 -1.72 -3.54
CA ASN A 199 -7.74 -2.26 -3.98
C ASN A 199 -8.25 -1.57 -5.25
N LYS A 200 -7.96 -0.29 -5.46
CA LYS A 200 -8.28 0.39 -6.73
C LYS A 200 -7.48 -0.19 -7.90
N ASN A 201 -6.19 -0.46 -7.70
CA ASN A 201 -5.34 -1.06 -8.73
C ASN A 201 -5.72 -2.52 -9.02
N LEU A 202 -6.03 -3.31 -7.99
CA LEU A 202 -6.49 -4.70 -8.16
C LEU A 202 -7.84 -4.81 -8.88
N LYS A 203 -8.75 -3.85 -8.64
CA LYS A 203 -10.01 -3.76 -9.41
C LYS A 203 -9.78 -3.57 -10.91
N VAL A 204 -8.66 -2.99 -11.33
CA VAL A 204 -8.29 -2.91 -12.76
C VAL A 204 -7.97 -4.31 -13.28
N ILE A 205 -7.09 -5.06 -12.60
CA ILE A 205 -6.75 -6.45 -12.97
C ILE A 205 -8.01 -7.30 -13.08
N GLY A 206 -8.91 -7.15 -12.12
CA GLY A 206 -10.19 -7.84 -12.12
C GLY A 206 -11.07 -7.58 -13.35
N ARG A 207 -10.96 -6.42 -13.98
CA ARG A 207 -11.70 -6.08 -15.22
C ARG A 207 -11.01 -6.59 -16.48
N LEU A 208 -9.71 -6.87 -16.41
CA LEU A 208 -8.93 -7.38 -17.54
C LEU A 208 -9.28 -8.84 -17.88
N ASN A 209 -9.94 -9.57 -16.96
CA ASN A 209 -10.34 -10.97 -17.13
C ASN A 209 -9.18 -11.85 -17.65
N LEU A 210 -8.03 -11.78 -16.96
CA LEU A 210 -6.82 -12.48 -17.38
C LEU A 210 -7.03 -14.00 -17.46
N PRO A 211 -6.52 -14.70 -18.49
CA PRO A 211 -6.66 -16.15 -18.62
C PRO A 211 -5.93 -16.90 -17.50
N THR A 212 -6.68 -17.59 -16.64
CA THR A 212 -6.15 -18.37 -15.51
C THR A 212 -5.19 -19.47 -15.94
N ALA A 213 -5.38 -20.05 -17.13
CA ALA A 213 -4.49 -21.07 -17.68
C ALA A 213 -3.06 -20.56 -17.91
N THR A 214 -2.88 -19.24 -18.06
CA THR A 214 -1.55 -18.64 -18.30
C THR A 214 -1.01 -17.96 -17.05
N PHE A 215 -1.82 -17.15 -16.39
CA PHE A 215 -1.36 -16.36 -15.23
C PHE A 215 -1.50 -17.11 -13.90
N GLY A 216 -2.30 -18.16 -13.82
CA GLY A 216 -2.59 -18.86 -12.56
C GLY A 216 -3.95 -18.46 -11.97
N VAL A 217 -4.40 -19.23 -10.98
CA VAL A 217 -5.70 -19.04 -10.33
C VAL A 217 -5.70 -17.92 -9.30
N GLU A 218 -4.54 -17.61 -8.71
CA GLU A 218 -4.40 -16.52 -7.74
C GLU A 218 -4.92 -15.18 -8.29
N TYR A 219 -4.59 -14.83 -9.54
CA TYR A 219 -4.99 -13.57 -10.16
C TYR A 219 -6.48 -13.51 -10.57
N ALA A 220 -7.17 -14.65 -10.64
CA ALA A 220 -8.63 -14.68 -10.83
C ALA A 220 -9.40 -14.67 -9.51
N GLY A 221 -8.76 -15.10 -8.42
CA GLY A 221 -9.33 -15.19 -7.08
C GLY A 221 -9.36 -13.88 -6.30
N GLU A 222 -8.36 -13.00 -6.48
CA GLU A 222 -8.25 -11.72 -5.76
C GLU A 222 -9.44 -10.77 -5.96
N ASN A 223 -10.25 -11.01 -6.99
CA ASN A 223 -11.45 -10.25 -7.27
C ASN A 223 -12.64 -10.56 -6.34
N LYS A 224 -12.59 -11.64 -5.55
CA LYS A 224 -13.74 -12.11 -4.75
C LYS A 224 -13.70 -11.72 -3.27
N GLN A 225 -12.55 -11.38 -2.72
CA GLN A 225 -12.44 -10.91 -1.33
C GLN A 225 -11.81 -9.52 -1.30
N THR A 226 -12.65 -8.49 -1.12
CA THR A 226 -12.11 -7.16 -0.82
C THR A 226 -11.63 -7.22 0.61
N LYS A 227 -10.31 -7.19 0.78
CA LYS A 227 -9.68 -7.10 2.09
C LYS A 227 -9.26 -5.66 2.31
N GLU A 228 -9.72 -5.07 3.39
CA GLU A 228 -9.31 -3.73 3.80
C GLU A 228 -8.57 -3.75 5.12
N TYR A 229 -7.41 -3.10 5.15
CA TYR A 229 -6.66 -2.85 6.38
C TYR A 229 -6.92 -1.43 6.83
N ARG A 230 -7.54 -1.28 8.01
CA ARG A 230 -7.77 0.01 8.66
C ARG A 230 -6.91 0.10 9.90
N LEU A 231 -6.08 1.13 9.96
CA LEU A 231 -5.16 1.34 11.07
C LEU A 231 -5.63 2.56 11.87
N THR A 232 -5.85 2.38 13.16
CA THR A 232 -6.09 3.48 14.10
C THR A 232 -4.79 3.81 14.81
N LEU A 233 -4.35 5.05 14.67
CA LEU A 233 -3.12 5.56 15.25
C LEU A 233 -3.43 6.66 16.24
N GLU A 234 -2.62 6.73 17.28
CA GLU A 234 -2.47 7.92 18.12
C GLU A 234 -1.18 8.63 17.72
N VAL A 235 -1.29 9.94 17.52
CA VAL A 235 -0.17 10.84 17.25
C VAL A 235 -0.11 11.86 18.38
N LEU A 236 1.04 11.91 19.06
CA LEU A 236 1.36 12.87 20.10
C LEU A 236 2.36 13.89 19.55
N PHE A 237 2.18 15.14 19.96
CA PHE A 237 3.07 16.27 19.67
C PHE A 237 3.57 16.86 21.00
N PRO A 238 4.59 17.73 20.98
CA PRO A 238 5.09 18.39 22.18
C PRO A 238 3.98 19.04 22.99
N GLY A 239 3.98 18.81 24.31
CA GLY A 239 2.96 19.30 25.24
C GLY A 239 1.78 18.35 25.49
N ALA A 240 1.72 17.19 24.83
CA ALA A 240 0.80 16.13 25.23
C ALA A 240 1.26 15.48 26.55
N PRO A 241 0.36 15.22 27.51
CA PRO A 241 0.67 14.34 28.63
C PRO A 241 0.88 12.90 28.11
N GLU A 242 1.85 12.19 28.70
CA GLU A 242 2.07 10.76 28.48
C GLU A 242 0.84 9.93 28.90
#